data_AF-A0A524A517-F1
#
_entry.id   AF-A0A524A517-F1
#
_cell.length_a   1.000
_cell.length_b   1.000
_cell.length_c   1.000
_cell.angle_alpha   90.00
_cell.angle_beta   90.00
_cell.angle_gamma   90.00
#
_symmetry.space_group_name_H-M   'P 1'
#
loop_
_entity.id
_entity.type
_entity.pdbx_description
1 polymer ?
#
loop_
_entity_poly.entity_id
_entity_poly.type
_entity_poly.pdbx_seq_one_letter_code
_entity_poly.pdbx_strand_id
1 'polypeptide(L)'
;MSEKETRERREELFRLLAKAEDTEALTATLIRRIVAQAEEQEPEWGGLLRAAAIPRRLDAAVIGVLRDAPDDEAGNQAALQRLAGYSFVLPDPEGRSYALHEEVRALLLEDWQAPERRARYVELSRALWEYFARGGL
;
A
#
# COMPACT_ATOMS: atom_id res chain seq x y z
N MET A 1 4.08 -22.20 -12.19
CA MET A 1 4.06 -21.06 -13.12
C MET A 1 4.42 -21.59 -14.50
N SER A 2 3.50 -21.47 -15.46
CA SER A 2 3.63 -22.04 -16.80
C SER A 2 4.56 -21.19 -17.68
N GLU A 3 5.21 -21.78 -18.69
CA GLU A 3 5.98 -21.05 -19.71
C GLU A 3 5.13 -19.99 -20.41
N LYS A 4 3.83 -20.27 -20.58
CA LYS A 4 2.86 -19.33 -21.14
C LYS A 4 2.71 -18.07 -20.28
N GLU A 5 2.54 -18.24 -18.97
CA GLU A 5 2.39 -17.12 -18.02
C GLU A 5 3.67 -16.26 -17.96
N THR A 6 4.84 -16.90 -17.99
CA THR A 6 6.13 -16.20 -18.01
C THR A 6 6.29 -15.35 -19.27
N ARG A 7 5.89 -15.89 -20.42
CA ARG A 7 5.92 -15.16 -21.69
C ARG A 7 4.97 -13.97 -21.69
N GLU A 8 3.73 -14.15 -21.23
CA GLU A 8 2.72 -13.09 -21.15
C GLU A 8 3.19 -11.93 -20.25
N ARG A 9 3.75 -12.24 -19.07
CA ARG A 9 4.33 -11.23 -18.17
C ARG A 9 5.48 -10.45 -18.81
N ARG A 10 6.33 -11.13 -19.59
CA ARG A 10 7.45 -10.48 -20.27
C ARG A 10 6.98 -9.54 -21.39
N GLU A 11 6.05 -10.00 -22.24
CA GLU A 11 5.46 -9.17 -23.30
C GLU A 11 4.77 -7.94 -22.72
N GLU A 12 4.14 -8.09 -21.56
CA GLU A 12 3.53 -7.00 -20.83
C GLU A 12 4.54 -6.02 -20.24
N LEU A 13 5.62 -6.49 -19.62
CA LEU A 13 6.71 -5.63 -19.16
C LEU A 13 7.27 -4.79 -20.31
N PHE A 14 7.53 -5.40 -21.46
CA PHE A 14 7.98 -4.66 -22.65
C PHE A 14 6.96 -3.64 -23.14
N ARG A 15 5.66 -3.96 -23.06
CA ARG A 15 4.59 -3.01 -23.40
C ARG A 15 4.57 -1.80 -22.46
N LEU A 16 4.80 -2.01 -21.16
CA LEU A 16 4.89 -0.94 -20.18
C LEU A 16 6.13 -0.07 -20.42
N LEU A 17 7.29 -0.70 -20.65
CA LEU A 17 8.53 -0.01 -21.00
C LEU A 17 8.39 0.85 -22.26
N ALA A 18 7.73 0.33 -23.30
CA ALA A 18 7.56 1.05 -24.56
C ALA A 18 6.58 2.24 -24.47
N LYS A 19 5.72 2.27 -23.45
CA LYS A 19 4.73 3.35 -23.23
C LYS A 19 5.18 4.39 -22.22
N ALA A 20 6.14 4.07 -21.37
CA ALA A 20 6.61 4.98 -20.35
C ALA A 20 7.47 6.09 -20.99
N GLU A 21 7.15 7.33 -20.66
CA GLU A 21 7.94 8.50 -21.12
C GLU A 21 9.30 8.55 -20.40
N ASP A 22 9.32 8.14 -19.14
CA ASP A 22 10.51 8.04 -18.29
C ASP A 22 10.36 6.95 -17.21
N THR A 23 11.38 6.82 -16.36
CA THR A 23 11.42 5.84 -15.26
C THR A 23 10.37 6.11 -14.18
N GLU A 24 9.99 7.37 -13.96
CA GLU A 24 9.00 7.75 -12.95
C GLU A 24 7.60 7.30 -13.39
N ALA A 25 7.23 7.58 -14.64
CA ALA A 25 5.99 7.11 -15.25
C ALA A 25 5.89 5.58 -15.28
N LEU A 26 7.01 4.89 -15.56
CA LEU A 26 7.08 3.43 -15.47
C LEU A 26 6.83 2.95 -14.04
N THR A 27 7.52 3.54 -13.06
CA THR A 27 7.41 3.18 -11.64
C THR A 27 5.97 3.38 -11.16
N ALA A 28 5.36 4.52 -11.45
CA ALA A 28 3.98 4.80 -11.09
C ALA A 28 3.01 3.76 -11.69
N THR A 29 3.22 3.38 -12.95
CA THR A 29 2.41 2.36 -13.62
C THR A 29 2.57 0.98 -12.97
N LEU A 30 3.81 0.59 -12.60
CA LEU A 30 4.07 -0.67 -11.91
C LEU A 30 3.45 -0.69 -10.51
N ILE A 31 3.55 0.39 -9.74
CA ILE A 31 2.94 0.49 -8.41
C ILE A 31 1.41 0.37 -8.48
N ARG A 32 0.75 1.14 -9.35
CA ARG A 32 -0.71 1.06 -9.54
C ARG A 32 -1.14 -0.35 -9.92
N ARG A 33 -0.35 -1.02 -10.76
CA ARG A 33 -0.59 -2.41 -11.15
C ARG A 33 -0.46 -3.38 -9.97
N ILE A 34 0.58 -3.23 -9.14
CA ILE A 34 0.76 -4.07 -7.95
C ILE A 34 -0.46 -3.95 -7.04
N VAL A 35 -0.95 -2.73 -6.80
CA VAL A 35 -2.15 -2.48 -5.99
C VAL A 35 -3.40 -3.07 -6.62
N ALA A 36 -3.62 -2.84 -7.92
CA ALA A 36 -4.78 -3.37 -8.63
C ALA A 36 -4.80 -4.91 -8.64
N GLN A 37 -3.65 -5.54 -8.87
CA GLN A 37 -3.52 -6.99 -8.84
C GLN A 37 -3.76 -7.55 -7.43
N ALA A 38 -3.24 -6.87 -6.39
CA ALA A 38 -3.52 -7.24 -5.02
C ALA A 38 -5.02 -7.17 -4.70
N GLU A 39 -5.71 -6.11 -5.15
CA GLU A 39 -7.15 -5.92 -4.95
C GLU A 39 -8.00 -6.93 -5.72
N GLU A 40 -7.58 -7.33 -6.92
CA GLU A 40 -8.27 -8.36 -7.72
C GLU A 40 -8.14 -9.77 -7.08
N GLN A 41 -6.97 -10.10 -6.53
CA GLN A 41 -6.70 -11.41 -5.94
C GLN A 41 -7.21 -11.53 -4.50
N GLU A 42 -7.01 -10.48 -3.72
CA GLU A 42 -7.32 -10.40 -2.29
C GLU A 42 -7.83 -8.97 -1.98
N PRO A 43 -9.14 -8.70 -2.14
CA PRO A 43 -9.69 -7.34 -2.02
C PRO A 43 -9.31 -6.61 -0.73
N GLU A 44 -9.32 -7.31 0.40
CA GLU A 44 -8.92 -6.76 1.69
C GLU A 44 -7.44 -6.35 1.72
N TRP A 45 -6.57 -7.15 1.11
CA TRP A 45 -5.15 -6.86 1.03
C TRP A 45 -4.86 -5.67 0.11
N GLY A 46 -5.49 -5.61 -1.07
CA GLY A 46 -5.37 -4.45 -1.96
C GLY A 46 -5.86 -3.16 -1.31
N GLY A 47 -6.97 -3.25 -0.56
CA GLY A 47 -7.48 -2.16 0.27
C GLY A 47 -6.47 -1.69 1.32
N LEU A 48 -5.87 -2.62 2.07
CA LEU A 48 -4.84 -2.31 3.07
C LEU A 48 -3.59 -1.69 2.45
N LEU A 49 -3.10 -2.24 1.33
CA LEU A 49 -1.92 -1.72 0.64
C LEU A 49 -2.13 -0.25 0.18
N ARG A 50 -3.32 0.07 -0.32
CA ARG A 50 -3.69 1.44 -0.68
C ARG A 50 -3.85 2.34 0.57
N ALA A 51 -4.46 1.82 1.63
CA ALA A 51 -4.67 2.55 2.88
C ALA A 51 -3.35 2.87 3.62
N ALA A 52 -2.32 2.06 3.43
CA ALA A 52 -0.99 2.26 4.00
C ALA A 52 -0.33 3.60 3.61
N ALA A 53 -0.79 4.24 2.52
CA ALA A 53 -0.33 5.57 2.12
C ALA A 53 -0.90 6.72 2.94
N ILE A 54 -1.99 6.50 3.67
CA ILE A 54 -2.65 7.53 4.50
C ILE A 54 -1.75 7.96 5.67
N PRO A 55 -1.35 7.04 6.59
CA PRO A 55 -0.45 7.41 7.68
C PRO A 55 0.97 7.71 7.16
N ARG A 56 1.77 8.39 7.99
CA ARG A 56 3.21 8.64 7.73
C ARG A 56 4.10 7.50 8.23
N ARG A 57 3.60 6.73 9.19
CA ARG A 57 4.30 5.64 9.88
C ARG A 57 3.37 4.44 9.98
N LEU A 58 3.93 3.25 9.81
CA LEU A 58 3.26 1.97 9.91
C LEU A 58 3.92 1.14 11.00
N ASP A 59 3.11 0.76 11.97
CA ASP A 59 3.41 -0.25 12.98
C ASP A 59 2.19 -1.17 13.11
N ALA A 60 2.28 -2.24 13.91
CA ALA A 60 1.18 -3.20 13.99
C ALA A 60 -0.12 -2.56 14.49
N ALA A 61 -0.04 -1.60 15.41
CA ALA A 61 -1.22 -0.91 15.92
C ALA A 61 -1.89 -0.06 14.83
N VAL A 62 -1.11 0.68 14.03
CA VAL A 62 -1.63 1.41 12.85
C VAL A 62 -2.26 0.45 11.86
N ILE A 63 -1.68 -0.71 11.60
CA ILE A 63 -2.28 -1.74 10.74
C ILE A 63 -3.63 -2.22 11.31
N GLY A 64 -3.74 -2.39 12.62
CA GLY A 64 -5.00 -2.71 13.29
C GLY A 64 -6.09 -1.67 13.05
N VAL A 65 -5.74 -0.38 13.10
CA VAL A 65 -6.67 0.70 12.76
C VAL A 65 -7.10 0.63 11.29
N LEU A 66 -6.17 0.41 10.36
CA LEU A 66 -6.49 0.34 8.93
C LEU A 66 -7.36 -0.89 8.56
N ARG A 67 -7.19 -2.00 9.29
CA ARG A 67 -7.93 -3.25 9.13
C ARG A 67 -9.28 -3.27 9.88
N ASP A 68 -9.56 -2.26 10.70
CA ASP A 68 -10.69 -2.28 11.65
C ASP A 68 -10.65 -3.50 12.60
N ALA A 69 -9.43 -3.86 13.04
CA ALA A 69 -9.15 -5.00 13.91
C ALA A 69 -8.01 -4.67 14.90
N PRO A 70 -8.18 -3.68 15.79
CA PRO A 70 -7.11 -3.23 16.69
C PRO A 70 -6.64 -4.32 17.66
N ASP A 71 -7.53 -5.22 18.08
CA ASP A 71 -7.23 -6.27 19.07
C ASP A 71 -6.58 -7.53 18.45
N ASP A 72 -6.47 -7.62 17.12
CA ASP A 72 -5.82 -8.73 16.41
C ASP A 72 -4.30 -8.48 16.26
N GLU A 73 -3.58 -8.43 17.39
CA GLU A 73 -2.15 -8.13 17.41
C GLU A 73 -1.33 -9.05 16.47
N ALA A 74 -1.62 -10.35 16.48
CA ALA A 74 -0.90 -11.34 15.69
C ALA A 74 -1.15 -11.14 14.18
N GLY A 75 -2.40 -10.96 13.76
CA GLY A 75 -2.71 -10.68 12.36
C GLY A 75 -2.19 -9.32 11.90
N ASN A 76 -2.20 -8.31 12.79
CA ASN A 76 -1.67 -6.98 12.51
C ASN A 76 -0.17 -7.01 12.27
N GLN A 77 0.58 -7.73 13.11
CA GLN A 77 2.00 -7.95 12.91
C GLN A 77 2.27 -8.72 11.62
N ALA A 78 1.51 -9.78 11.33
CA ALA A 78 1.67 -10.55 10.09
C ALA A 78 1.42 -9.70 8.84
N ALA A 79 0.37 -8.87 8.85
CA ALA A 79 0.06 -7.95 7.77
C ALA A 79 1.15 -6.86 7.61
N LEU A 80 1.69 -6.32 8.71
CA LEU A 80 2.81 -5.39 8.67
C LEU A 80 4.05 -6.02 8.02
N GLN A 81 4.40 -7.25 8.41
CA GLN A 81 5.55 -7.96 7.83
C GLN A 81 5.35 -8.29 6.35
N ARG A 82 4.11 -8.61 5.94
CA ARG A 82 3.78 -8.78 4.53
C ARG A 82 3.94 -7.45 3.76
N LEU A 83 3.55 -6.32 4.33
CA LEU A 83 3.74 -5.00 3.72
C LEU A 83 5.23 -4.64 3.60
N ALA A 84 6.01 -4.92 4.64
CA ALA A 84 7.45 -4.72 4.66
C ALA A 84 8.20 -5.52 3.58
N GLY A 85 7.56 -6.55 3.01
CA GLY A 85 8.09 -7.30 1.87
C GLY A 85 8.08 -6.53 0.53
N TYR A 86 7.36 -5.41 0.43
CA TYR A 86 7.41 -4.54 -0.75
C TYR A 86 8.63 -3.65 -0.72
N SER A 87 9.34 -3.53 -1.86
CA SER A 87 10.56 -2.72 -1.98
C SER A 87 10.36 -1.23 -1.71
N PHE A 88 9.14 -0.72 -1.80
CA PHE A 88 8.78 0.67 -1.53
C PHE A 88 8.31 0.91 -0.08
N VAL A 89 8.34 -0.12 0.78
CA VAL A 89 8.08 0.00 2.21
C VAL A 89 9.42 -0.04 2.93
N LEU A 90 9.80 1.09 3.53
CA LEU A 90 11.11 1.33 4.10
C LEU A 90 11.03 1.21 5.63
N PRO A 91 11.96 0.50 6.28
CA PRO A 91 12.06 0.54 7.73
C PRO A 91 12.52 1.94 8.18
N ASP A 92 12.09 2.35 9.37
CA ASP A 92 12.70 3.48 10.05
C ASP A 92 14.16 3.17 10.45
N PRO A 93 14.97 4.19 10.82
CA PRO A 93 16.37 3.97 11.20
C PRO A 93 16.58 3.06 12.41
N GLU A 94 15.55 2.88 13.25
CA GLU A 94 15.59 2.06 14.45
C GLU A 94 15.01 0.65 14.24
N GLY A 95 14.49 0.36 13.04
CA GLY A 95 13.81 -0.88 12.68
C GLY A 95 12.49 -1.13 13.43
N ARG A 96 11.86 -0.10 14.03
CA ARG A 96 10.65 -0.27 14.87
C ARG A 96 9.35 -0.04 14.12
N SER A 97 9.40 0.73 13.05
CA SER A 97 8.26 1.06 12.20
C SER A 97 8.68 1.12 10.74
N TYR A 98 7.69 1.27 9.87
CA TYR A 98 7.89 1.39 8.43
C TYR A 98 7.24 2.65 7.89
N ALA A 99 7.65 3.08 6.71
CA ALA A 99 7.01 4.14 5.93
C ALA A 99 7.02 3.76 4.46
N LEU A 100 6.04 4.23 3.69
CA LEU A 100 6.14 4.15 2.23
C LEU A 100 7.18 5.15 1.74
N HIS A 101 7.91 4.81 0.68
CA HIS A 101 8.70 5.77 -0.09
C HIS A 101 7.82 6.96 -0.50
N GLU A 102 8.32 8.19 -0.36
CA GLU A 102 7.46 9.40 -0.43
C GLU A 102 6.75 9.54 -1.78
N GLU A 103 7.42 9.23 -2.89
CA GLU A 103 6.82 9.27 -4.24
C GLU A 103 5.70 8.24 -4.38
N VAL A 104 5.87 7.03 -3.84
CA VAL A 104 4.85 5.99 -3.85
C VAL A 104 3.67 6.40 -2.96
N ARG A 105 3.95 7.00 -1.81
CA ARG A 105 2.92 7.53 -0.92
C ARG A 105 2.12 8.63 -1.60
N ALA A 106 2.78 9.58 -2.27
CA ALA A 106 2.13 10.66 -3.00
C ALA A 106 1.22 10.11 -4.12
N LEU A 107 1.75 9.20 -4.93
CA LEU A 107 1.02 8.52 -6.00
C LEU A 107 -0.25 7.83 -5.48
N LEU A 108 -0.15 7.06 -4.40
CA LEU A 108 -1.30 6.35 -3.83
C LEU A 108 -2.31 7.29 -3.16
N LEU A 109 -1.86 8.44 -2.64
CA LEU A 109 -2.75 9.49 -2.14
C LEU A 109 -3.52 10.21 -3.25
N GLU A 110 -2.98 10.31 -4.46
CA GLU A 110 -3.73 10.80 -5.62
C GLU A 110 -4.91 9.88 -5.94
N ASP A 111 -4.71 8.56 -5.88
CA ASP A 111 -5.78 7.59 -6.14
C ASP A 111 -6.96 7.73 -5.14
N TRP A 112 -6.68 8.18 -3.91
CA TRP A 112 -7.67 8.48 -2.88
C TRP A 112 -8.53 9.72 -3.17
N GLN A 113 -8.12 10.57 -4.12
CA GLN A 113 -8.91 11.74 -4.55
C GLN A 113 -10.13 11.36 -5.40
N ALA A 114 -10.19 10.11 -5.90
CA ALA A 114 -11.32 9.60 -6.67
C ALA A 114 -12.65 9.67 -5.86
N PRO A 115 -13.77 10.12 -6.46
CA PRO A 115 -15.04 10.27 -5.76
C PRO A 115 -15.51 9.02 -5.02
N GLU A 116 -15.29 7.85 -5.62
CA GLU A 116 -15.73 6.55 -5.09
C GLU A 116 -14.95 6.14 -3.83
N ARG A 117 -13.76 6.71 -3.63
CA ARG A 117 -12.88 6.39 -2.49
C ARG A 117 -12.96 7.41 -1.36
N ARG A 118 -13.55 8.58 -1.61
CA ARG A 118 -13.59 9.71 -0.67
C ARG A 118 -14.20 9.35 0.68
N ALA A 119 -15.30 8.57 0.68
CA ALA A 119 -15.95 8.18 1.92
C ALA A 119 -15.03 7.33 2.82
N ARG A 120 -14.40 6.30 2.24
CA ARG A 120 -13.46 5.43 2.95
C ARG A 120 -12.20 6.17 3.38
N TYR A 121 -11.70 7.11 2.57
CA TYR A 121 -10.57 7.97 2.97
C TYR A 121 -10.87 8.77 4.24
N VAL A 122 -12.05 9.40 4.31
CA VAL A 122 -12.47 10.19 5.48
C VAL A 122 -12.61 9.31 6.72
N GLU A 123 -13.20 8.13 6.56
CA GLU A 123 -13.36 7.14 7.64
C GLU A 123 -11.99 6.72 8.22
N LEU A 124 -11.07 6.28 7.37
CA LEU A 124 -9.73 5.86 7.79
C LEU A 124 -8.93 7.01 8.41
N SER A 125 -9.00 8.20 7.79
CA SER A 125 -8.31 9.38 8.31
C SER A 125 -8.81 9.76 9.70
N ARG A 126 -10.12 9.62 9.94
CA ARG A 126 -10.73 9.85 11.26
C ARG A 126 -10.25 8.82 12.28
N ALA A 127 -10.30 7.53 11.94
CA ALA A 127 -9.87 6.45 12.82
C ALA A 127 -8.39 6.59 13.22
N LEU A 128 -7.53 6.91 12.25
CA LEU A 128 -6.11 7.20 12.49
C LEU A 128 -5.93 8.44 13.38
N TRP A 129 -6.67 9.52 13.11
CA TRP A 129 -6.60 10.72 13.94
C TRP A 129 -6.99 10.42 15.39
N GLU A 130 -8.06 9.66 15.61
CA GLU A 130 -8.50 9.25 16.96
C GLU A 130 -7.46 8.38 17.67
N TYR A 131 -6.81 7.47 16.95
CA TYR A 131 -5.70 6.66 17.47
C TYR A 131 -4.50 7.53 17.90
N PHE A 132 -4.02 8.41 17.02
CA PHE A 132 -2.88 9.29 17.33
C PHE A 132 -3.20 10.30 18.44
N ALA A 133 -4.42 10.82 18.49
CA ALA A 133 -4.85 11.76 19.53
C ALA A 133 -4.84 11.15 20.95
N ARG A 134 -4.97 9.81 21.07
CA ARG A 134 -4.94 9.09 22.35
C ARG A 134 -3.53 8.70 22.81
N GLY A 135 -2.48 9.15 22.11
CA GLY A 135 -1.10 8.87 22.47
C GLY A 135 -0.51 7.62 21.81
N GLY A 136 -1.06 7.19 20.67
CA GLY A 136 -0.39 6.21 19.81
C GLY A 136 0.92 6.77 19.28
N LEU A 137 2.02 6.61 20.02
CA LEU A 137 3.38 7.02 19.66
C LEU A 137 4.35 5.84 19.76
#